data_AF-A0A535LR82-F1
#
_entry.id   AF-A0A535LR82-F1
#
_cell.length_a   1.000
_cell.length_b   1.000
_cell.length_c   1.000
_cell.angle_alpha   90.00
_cell.angle_beta   90.00
_cell.angle_gamma   90.00
#
_symmetry.space_group_name_H-M   'P 1'
#
loop_
_entity.id
_entity.type
_entity.pdbx_description
1 polymer ?
#
loop_
_entity_poly.entity_id
_entity_poly.type
_entity_poly.pdbx_seq_one_letter_code
_entity_poly.pdbx_strand_id
1 'polypeptide(L)'
;MTSRFIGGTLLSVALCVASAVPAAATTIVPAQPTSAVHPTEAAPVANGAWTVYHRDDGHTGFDSTLPAVTGATTGWVSSTLDGNIFAEPLVYNGIVYAATMNNSVYAI
;
A
#
# COMPACT_ATOMS: atom_id res chain seq x y z
N MET A 1 -35.02 -27.45 42.53
CA MET A 1 -36.35 -28.05 42.26
C MET A 1 -36.73 -27.66 40.83
N THR A 2 -36.29 -28.35 39.77
CA THR A 2 -36.83 -29.62 39.23
C THR A 2 -38.36 -29.68 39.20
N SER A 3 -38.96 -29.47 38.02
CA SER A 3 -40.16 -30.15 37.49
C SER A 3 -40.38 -29.65 36.05
N ARG A 4 -40.02 -30.37 34.97
CA ARG A 4 -40.73 -31.47 34.27
C ARG A 4 -42.22 -31.11 34.00
N PHE A 5 -42.81 -31.28 32.81
CA PHE A 5 -42.89 -32.54 32.05
C PHE A 5 -43.72 -32.38 30.74
N ILE A 6 -43.50 -33.33 29.80
CA ILE A 6 -44.41 -33.85 28.74
C ILE A 6 -44.60 -32.93 27.52
N GLY A 7 -44.39 -33.34 26.26
CA GLY A 7 -44.26 -34.67 25.67
C GLY A 7 -45.04 -34.67 24.35
N GLY A 8 -44.38 -35.01 23.24
CA GLY A 8 -44.97 -35.00 21.91
C GLY A 8 -44.04 -35.65 20.90
N THR A 9 -43.98 -36.99 20.96
CA THR A 9 -43.36 -37.85 19.94
C THR A 9 -44.27 -37.94 18.72
N LEU A 10 -43.69 -38.17 17.54
CA LEU A 10 -44.17 -38.82 16.29
C LEU A 10 -43.65 -38.01 15.10
N LEU A 11 -43.10 -38.53 14.01
CA LEU A 11 -42.84 -39.89 13.53
C LEU A 11 -41.93 -39.68 12.31
N SER A 12 -40.81 -40.40 12.21
CA SER A 12 -39.95 -40.36 11.02
C SER A 12 -40.67 -40.99 9.82
N VAL A 13 -40.70 -40.29 8.68
CA VAL A 13 -40.87 -40.90 7.36
C VAL A 13 -39.64 -40.52 6.54
N ALA A 14 -38.76 -41.49 6.34
CA ALA A 14 -37.73 -41.42 5.32
C ALA A 14 -38.42 -41.61 3.96
N LEU A 15 -38.28 -40.62 3.08
CA LEU A 15 -38.51 -40.80 1.64
C LEU A 15 -37.28 -40.32 0.88
N CYS A 16 -36.55 -41.31 0.37
CA CYS A 16 -35.46 -41.17 -0.57
C CYS A 16 -35.96 -40.55 -1.87
N VAL A 17 -35.58 -39.30 -2.14
CA VAL A 17 -35.75 -38.70 -3.46
C VAL A 17 -34.37 -38.59 -4.10
N ALA A 18 -34.09 -39.51 -5.01
CA ALA A 18 -32.99 -39.39 -5.95
C ALA A 18 -33.38 -38.34 -6.99
N SER A 19 -32.69 -37.20 -7.02
CA SER A 19 -32.83 -36.20 -8.08
C SER A 19 -31.45 -35.81 -8.59
N ALA A 20 -31.30 -35.96 -9.90
CA ALA A 20 -30.07 -35.94 -10.68
C ALA A 20 -29.19 -34.70 -10.47
N VAL A 21 -27.88 -34.91 -10.49
CA VAL A 21 -26.87 -33.85 -10.54
C VAL A 21 -27.01 -33.12 -11.88
N PRO A 22 -27.27 -31.80 -11.94
CA PRO A 22 -27.08 -31.07 -13.18
C PRO A 22 -25.57 -30.97 -13.43
N ALA A 23 -25.11 -31.53 -14.54
CA ALA A 23 -23.76 -31.28 -15.05
C ALA A 23 -23.63 -29.77 -15.30
N ALA A 24 -22.91 -29.08 -14.43
CA ALA A 24 -22.60 -27.67 -14.62
C ALA A 24 -21.77 -27.53 -15.89
N ALA A 25 -22.33 -26.86 -16.90
CA ALA A 25 -21.61 -26.50 -18.11
C ALA A 25 -20.47 -25.55 -17.74
N THR A 26 -19.24 -25.94 -18.03
CA THR A 26 -18.06 -25.09 -17.85
C THR A 26 -18.09 -23.99 -18.91
N THR A 27 -18.63 -22.82 -18.59
CA THR A 27 -18.44 -21.63 -19.42
C THR A 27 -16.98 -21.21 -19.34
N ILE A 28 -16.26 -21.36 -20.45
CA ILE A 28 -14.90 -20.88 -20.63
C ILE A 28 -14.98 -19.35 -20.72
N VAL A 29 -14.61 -18.64 -19.65
CA VAL A 29 -14.48 -17.18 -19.70
C VAL A 29 -13.22 -16.88 -20.53
N PRO A 30 -13.30 -16.15 -21.65
CA PRO A 30 -12.11 -15.74 -22.37
C PRO A 30 -11.25 -14.87 -21.47
N ALA A 31 -9.97 -15.21 -21.34
CA ALA A 31 -9.01 -14.43 -20.58
C ALA A 31 -8.91 -13.02 -21.19
N GLN A 32 -9.37 -12.01 -20.45
CA GLN A 32 -9.23 -10.62 -20.85
C GLN A 32 -7.74 -10.28 -20.84
N PRO A 33 -7.20 -9.63 -21.90
CA PRO A 33 -5.82 -9.18 -21.89
C PRO A 33 -5.61 -8.25 -20.69
N THR A 34 -4.78 -8.68 -19.75
CA THR A 34 -4.28 -7.80 -18.69
C THR A 34 -3.46 -6.73 -19.39
N SER A 35 -4.00 -5.51 -19.45
CA SER A 35 -3.20 -4.36 -19.86
C SER A 35 -2.04 -4.28 -18.88
N ALA A 36 -0.81 -4.34 -19.40
CA ALA A 36 0.36 -4.10 -18.58
C ALA A 36 0.19 -2.71 -17.96
N VAL A 37 0.16 -2.64 -16.63
CA VAL A 37 0.33 -1.37 -15.94
C VAL A 37 1.76 -0.97 -16.23
N HIS A 38 1.94 -0.10 -17.23
CA HIS A 38 3.19 0.64 -17.32
C HIS A 38 3.31 1.42 -16.02
N PRO A 39 4.42 1.30 -15.27
CA PRO A 39 4.73 2.31 -14.27
C PRO A 39 4.61 3.66 -14.97
N THR A 40 3.73 4.52 -14.46
CA THR A 40 3.77 5.93 -14.84
C THR A 40 5.16 6.40 -14.47
N GLU A 41 6.01 6.60 -15.47
CA GLU A 41 7.32 7.19 -15.27
C GLU A 41 7.09 8.61 -14.77
N ALA A 42 7.54 8.89 -13.54
CA ALA A 42 7.39 10.19 -12.93
C ALA A 42 8.04 11.25 -13.85
N ALA A 43 7.30 12.31 -14.15
CA ALA A 43 7.80 13.40 -14.96
C ALA A 43 9.12 13.94 -14.37
N PRO A 44 10.09 14.36 -15.20
CA PRO A 44 11.36 14.88 -14.72
C PRO A 44 11.11 16.07 -13.78
N VAL A 45 11.44 15.87 -12.51
CA VAL A 45 11.30 16.86 -11.44
C VAL A 45 12.37 17.93 -11.60
N ALA A 46 11.94 19.20 -11.63
CA ALA A 46 12.85 20.33 -11.66
C ALA A 46 13.76 20.33 -10.41
N ASN A 47 15.07 20.53 -10.62
CA ASN A 47 16.03 20.90 -9.59
C ASN A 47 16.14 19.97 -8.36
N GLY A 48 16.08 18.65 -8.55
CA GLY A 48 16.29 17.70 -7.46
C GLY A 48 15.14 17.64 -6.44
N ALA A 49 13.91 17.95 -6.86
CA ALA A 49 12.75 17.77 -6.00
C ALA A 49 12.49 16.29 -5.69
N TRP A 50 12.08 16.02 -4.45
CA TRP A 50 11.81 14.70 -3.88
C TRP A 50 10.57 14.80 -3.01
N THR A 51 9.40 14.80 -3.65
CA THR A 51 8.14 15.23 -3.02
C THR A 51 7.35 14.11 -2.35
N VAL A 52 7.81 12.87 -2.50
CA VAL A 52 7.18 11.67 -1.94
C VAL A 52 8.27 10.72 -1.44
N TYR A 53 7.91 9.86 -0.49
CA TYR A 53 8.77 8.78 -0.05
C TYR A 53 9.31 8.01 -1.25
N HIS A 54 10.62 7.79 -1.33
CA HIS A 54 11.25 7.10 -2.45
C HIS A 54 10.98 7.74 -3.84
N ARG A 55 10.85 9.07 -3.89
CA ARG A 55 10.86 9.95 -5.07
C ARG A 55 9.66 9.87 -6.02
N ASP A 56 9.18 8.67 -6.31
CA ASP A 56 8.16 8.41 -7.32
C ASP A 56 7.07 7.47 -6.80
N ASP A 57 5.96 7.38 -7.53
CA ASP A 57 4.80 6.55 -7.16
C ASP A 57 5.15 5.03 -7.11
N GLY A 58 6.21 4.61 -7.79
CA GLY A 58 6.75 3.26 -7.73
C GLY A 58 7.65 3.03 -6.51
N HIS A 59 7.94 4.07 -5.74
CA HIS A 59 8.86 4.08 -4.61
C HIS A 59 10.22 3.48 -4.97
N THR A 60 10.75 3.81 -6.15
CA THR A 60 12.01 3.21 -6.62
C THR A 60 13.24 3.77 -5.90
N GLY A 61 13.17 5.00 -5.40
CA GLY A 61 14.31 5.70 -4.82
C GLY A 61 15.41 6.06 -5.84
N PHE A 62 15.13 5.98 -7.14
CA PHE A 62 16.10 6.21 -8.20
C PHE A 62 15.98 7.61 -8.81
N ASP A 63 17.06 8.39 -8.79
CA ASP A 63 17.16 9.65 -9.51
C ASP A 63 18.06 9.53 -10.74
N SER A 64 17.44 9.50 -11.93
CA SER A 64 18.14 9.43 -13.21
C SER A 64 18.89 10.71 -13.59
N THR A 65 18.66 11.82 -12.87
CA THR A 65 19.29 13.12 -13.15
C THR A 65 20.57 13.35 -12.35
N LEU A 66 20.88 12.47 -11.40
CA LEU A 66 22.03 12.62 -10.52
C LEU A 66 23.34 12.38 -11.30
N PRO A 67 24.31 13.32 -11.29
CA PRO A 67 25.60 13.10 -11.93
C PRO A 67 26.41 12.02 -11.18
N ALA A 68 27.44 11.48 -11.84
CA ALA A 68 28.35 10.54 -11.19
C ALA A 68 28.96 11.15 -9.92
N VAL A 69 28.79 10.46 -8.79
CA VAL A 69 29.29 10.92 -7.50
C VAL A 69 30.80 10.73 -7.45
N THR A 70 31.55 11.83 -7.42
CA THR A 70 33.01 11.81 -7.30
C THR A 70 33.51 12.03 -5.87
N GLY A 71 32.63 12.45 -4.96
CA GLY A 71 32.92 12.72 -3.56
C GLY A 71 31.76 13.46 -2.89
N ALA A 72 31.83 13.59 -1.56
CA ALA A 72 30.84 14.32 -0.77
C ALA A 72 31.52 15.11 0.35
N THR A 73 31.05 16.33 0.59
CA THR A 73 31.41 17.17 1.73
C THR A 73 30.13 17.74 2.35
N THR A 74 30.14 18.05 3.64
CA THR A 74 29.01 18.71 4.29
C THR A 74 28.74 20.07 3.63
N GLY A 75 27.56 20.25 3.04
CA GLY A 75 27.15 21.53 2.45
C GLY A 75 26.65 22.52 3.51
N TRP A 76 25.74 22.04 4.37
CA TRP A 76 25.19 22.79 5.49
C TRP A 76 24.64 21.83 6.55
N VAL A 77 24.33 22.37 7.72
CA VAL A 77 23.67 21.65 8.82
C VAL A 77 22.51 22.52 9.28
N SER A 78 21.33 21.93 9.48
CA SER A 78 20.19 22.66 10.02
C SER A 78 20.49 23.16 11.43
N SER A 79 19.71 24.13 11.92
CA SER A 79 19.57 24.30 13.36
C SER A 79 19.07 23.00 14.01
N THR A 80 19.26 22.87 15.32
CA THR A 80 18.73 21.74 16.09
C THR A 80 17.22 21.60 15.89
N LEU A 81 16.79 20.43 15.44
CA LEU A 81 15.39 20.04 15.32
C LEU A 81 14.97 19.29 16.59
N ASP A 82 13.69 19.34 16.94
CA ASP A 82 13.19 18.74 18.17
C ASP A 82 13.00 17.22 18.02
N GLY A 83 13.59 16.43 18.91
CA GLY A 83 13.46 14.98 18.84
C GLY A 83 14.14 14.33 17.63
N ASN A 84 13.90 13.03 17.47
CA ASN A 84 14.57 12.24 16.45
C ASN A 84 13.84 12.35 15.10
N ILE A 85 14.61 12.20 14.02
CA ILE A 85 14.09 12.10 12.65
C ILE A 85 14.26 10.66 12.20
N PHE A 86 13.14 9.99 11.96
CA PHE A 86 13.10 8.65 11.38
C PHE A 86 12.45 8.63 9.99
N ALA A 87 11.75 9.70 9.61
CA ALA A 87 11.16 9.86 8.29
C ALA A 87 12.22 10.33 7.28
N GLU A 88 12.00 9.99 6.01
CA GLU A 88 12.74 10.58 4.88
C GLU A 88 12.35 12.06 4.73
N PRO A 89 13.31 13.00 4.78
CA PRO A 89 13.03 14.39 4.46
C PRO A 89 12.63 14.55 2.99
N LEU A 90 11.66 15.41 2.73
CA LEU A 90 11.18 15.69 1.37
C LEU A 90 11.73 17.03 0.88
N VAL A 91 11.94 17.16 -0.42
CA VAL A 91 12.48 18.38 -1.03
C VAL A 91 11.49 18.91 -2.06
N TYR A 92 11.11 20.18 -1.92
CA TYR A 92 10.29 20.86 -2.92
C TYR A 92 10.70 22.32 -3.04
N ASN A 93 10.91 22.78 -4.27
CA ASN A 93 11.28 24.16 -4.56
C ASN A 93 12.50 24.66 -3.76
N GLY A 94 13.48 23.78 -3.55
CA GLY A 94 14.71 24.08 -2.80
C GLY A 94 14.58 24.11 -1.27
N ILE A 95 13.40 23.78 -0.74
CA ILE A 95 13.13 23.70 0.70
C ILE A 95 13.16 22.24 1.15
N VAL A 96 13.80 21.97 2.28
CA VAL A 96 13.77 20.65 2.93
C VAL A 96 12.67 20.62 3.98
N TYR A 97 11.79 19.63 3.85
CA TYR A 97 10.71 19.36 4.79
C TYR A 97 11.06 18.14 5.64
N ALA A 98 11.21 18.35 6.95
CA ALA A 98 11.60 17.30 7.90
C ALA A 98 10.56 17.15 9.01
N ALA A 99 10.11 15.92 9.23
CA ALA A 99 9.19 15.58 10.32
C ALA A 99 9.95 14.90 11.47
N THR A 100 9.59 15.26 12.71
CA THR A 100 10.23 14.74 13.92
C THR A 100 9.28 13.85 14.74
N MET A 101 9.85 13.04 15.63
CA MET A 101 9.07 12.21 16.57
C MET A 101 8.28 13.02 17.62
N ASN A 102 8.49 14.33 17.70
CA ASN A 102 7.73 15.22 18.58
C ASN A 102 6.47 15.78 17.90
N ASN A 103 6.06 15.22 16.77
CA ASN A 103 4.92 15.68 15.97
C ASN A 103 5.11 17.09 15.36
N SER A 104 6.36 17.50 15.14
CA SER A 104 6.71 18.76 14.47
C SER A 104 7.11 18.53 13.02
N VAL A 105 6.84 19.52 12.15
CA VAL A 105 7.33 19.57 10.77
C VAL A 105 8.06 20.89 10.54
N TYR A 106 9.27 20.81 9.98
CA TYR A 106 10.12 21.95 9.69
C TYR A 106 10.28 22.14 8.19
N ALA A 107 10.41 23.40 7.77
CA ALA A 107 10.82 23.82 6.44
C ALA A 107 12.15 24.57 6.57
N ILE A 108 13.19 24.11 5.89
CA ILE A 108 14.58 24.53 6.05
C ILE A 108 15.16 24.93 4.70
#